data_AF-A0A257VMX7-F1
#
_entry.id   AF-A0A257VMX7-F1
#
_cell.length_a   1.000
_cell.length_b   1.000
_cell.length_c   1.000
_cell.angle_alpha   90.00
_cell.angle_beta   90.00
_cell.angle_gamma   90.00
#
_symmetry.space_group_name_H-M   'P 1'
#
loop_
_entity.id
_entity.type
_entity.pdbx_description
1 polymer ?
#
loop_
_entity_poly.entity_id
_entity_poly.type
_entity_poly.pdbx_seq_one_letter_code
_entity_poly.pdbx_strand_id
1 'polypeptide(L)'
;MPTLHQLCAWSCFTLSLSAVEFTPLQLGSQRELFVDEHLIERMEGPALKLHKPQAQDVALVCDEAWEGNTSGYFTLFQNGDLFRCYYRGSHHGEGDGKPSQPGVTCYAESRDGIIWVKPKPGICEFNGSKENNIILMGAGCSNFAPFKDANPN
;
A
#
# COMPACT_ATOMS: atom_id res chain seq x y z
N MET A 1 52.77 -38.04 65.84
CA MET A 1 51.70 -38.21 64.85
C MET A 1 51.41 -36.84 64.25
N PRO A 2 51.54 -36.63 62.93
CA PRO A 2 51.54 -35.30 62.34
C PRO A 2 50.13 -34.86 61.93
N THR A 3 49.80 -33.59 62.13
CA THR A 3 48.61 -32.93 61.58
C THR A 3 49.00 -32.16 60.32
N LEU A 4 48.61 -32.70 59.16
CA LEU A 4 48.85 -32.12 57.84
C LEU A 4 47.87 -30.97 57.60
N HIS A 5 48.36 -29.74 57.44
CA HIS A 5 47.57 -28.60 56.95
C HIS A 5 47.48 -28.69 55.43
N GLN A 6 46.29 -28.90 54.89
CA GLN A 6 46.02 -28.92 53.45
C GLN A 6 45.48 -27.54 53.04
N LEU A 7 46.32 -26.74 52.38
CA LEU A 7 45.91 -25.47 51.78
C LEU A 7 45.27 -25.76 50.42
N CYS A 8 43.95 -25.55 50.32
CA CYS A 8 43.23 -25.54 49.05
C CYS A 8 43.47 -24.19 48.36
N ALA A 9 44.28 -24.18 47.28
CA ALA A 9 44.40 -23.03 46.40
C ALA A 9 43.17 -22.96 45.47
N TRP A 10 42.37 -21.90 45.59
CA TRP A 10 41.29 -21.60 44.64
C TRP A 10 41.85 -20.76 43.49
N SER A 11 42.13 -21.40 42.36
CA SER A 11 42.48 -20.69 41.13
C SER A 11 41.21 -20.09 40.51
N CYS A 12 41.03 -18.78 40.69
CA CYS A 12 39.95 -18.03 40.06
C CYS A 12 40.30 -17.79 38.58
N PHE A 13 39.72 -18.58 37.67
CA PHE A 13 39.81 -18.33 36.24
C PHE A 13 38.96 -17.09 35.90
N THR A 14 39.61 -15.95 35.66
CA THR A 14 38.97 -14.77 35.08
C THR A 14 38.69 -15.03 33.60
N LEU A 15 37.42 -15.25 33.26
CA LEU A 15 36.95 -15.25 31.88
C LEU A 15 37.03 -13.81 31.36
N SER A 16 37.99 -13.51 30.48
CA SER A 16 38.04 -12.22 29.79
C SER A 16 36.89 -12.16 28.79
N LEU A 17 35.90 -11.31 29.08
CA LEU A 17 34.80 -11.02 28.16
C LEU A 17 35.30 -9.95 27.17
N SER A 18 35.56 -10.34 25.92
CA SER A 18 35.85 -9.37 24.86
C SER A 18 34.58 -8.59 24.53
N ALA A 19 34.65 -7.27 24.60
CA ALA A 19 33.59 -6.39 24.12
C ALA A 19 33.55 -6.46 22.58
N VAL A 20 32.36 -6.64 22.02
CA VAL A 20 32.13 -6.47 20.58
C VAL A 20 32.03 -4.97 20.32
N GLU A 21 32.98 -4.40 19.57
CA GLU A 21 32.86 -3.01 19.10
C GLU A 21 31.75 -2.93 18.04
N PHE A 22 30.71 -2.14 18.32
CA PHE A 22 29.67 -1.82 17.36
C PHE A 22 29.99 -0.48 16.69
N THR A 23 30.28 -0.50 15.39
CA THR A 23 30.45 0.71 14.59
C THR A 23 29.08 1.19 14.11
N PRO A 24 28.62 2.40 14.46
CA PRO A 24 27.36 2.93 13.96
C PRO A 24 27.32 3.01 12.44
N LEU A 25 26.23 2.57 11.84
CA LEU A 25 26.02 2.61 10.40
C LEU A 25 25.92 4.07 9.92
N GLN A 26 26.69 4.42 8.88
CA GLN A 26 26.71 5.77 8.32
C GLN A 26 25.71 5.88 7.16
N LEU A 27 24.57 6.53 7.42
CA LEU A 27 23.48 6.66 6.43
C LEU A 27 23.61 7.89 5.52
N GLY A 28 24.24 8.97 6.01
CA GLY A 28 24.32 10.23 5.28
C GLY A 28 22.93 10.81 4.95
N SER A 29 22.74 11.28 3.72
CA SER A 29 21.46 11.83 3.22
C SER A 29 20.74 10.90 2.23
N GLN A 30 21.10 9.62 2.23
CA GLN A 30 20.53 8.63 1.31
C GLN A 30 19.16 8.19 1.81
N ARG A 31 18.26 7.85 0.87
CA ARG A 31 16.97 7.25 1.20
C ARG A 31 17.19 5.76 1.41
N GLU A 32 16.91 5.30 2.61
CA GLU A 32 17.03 3.89 2.97
C GLU A 32 15.66 3.22 3.05
N LEU A 33 15.60 1.95 2.66
CA LEU A 33 14.41 1.12 2.84
C LEU A 33 14.39 0.55 4.26
N PHE A 34 13.27 0.71 4.96
CA PHE A 34 13.07 0.15 6.29
C PHE A 34 12.25 -1.15 6.21
N VAL A 35 12.89 -2.22 5.73
CA VAL A 35 12.22 -3.49 5.39
C VAL A 35 12.79 -4.71 6.11
N ASP A 36 13.92 -4.56 6.79
CA ASP A 36 14.66 -5.61 7.48
C ASP A 36 15.33 -5.07 8.76
N GLU A 37 16.14 -5.92 9.40
CA GLU A 37 16.81 -5.61 10.65
C GLU A 37 18.08 -4.77 10.48
N HIS A 38 18.51 -4.45 9.25
CA HIS A 38 19.79 -3.80 8.98
C HIS A 38 19.91 -2.43 9.65
N LEU A 39 18.80 -1.69 9.70
CA LEU A 39 18.72 -0.35 10.29
C LEU A 39 18.22 -0.37 11.74
N ILE A 40 18.03 -1.55 12.33
CA ILE A 40 17.45 -1.72 13.67
C ILE A 40 18.54 -2.09 14.65
N GLU A 41 18.91 -1.17 15.53
CA GLU A 41 19.85 -1.45 16.62
C GLU A 41 19.21 -2.35 17.70
N ARG A 42 17.95 -2.10 18.04
CA ARG A 42 17.24 -2.83 19.12
C ARG A 42 15.74 -2.90 18.83
N MET A 43 15.16 -4.07 19.11
CA MET A 43 13.73 -4.35 19.00
C MET A 43 13.24 -5.11 20.23
N GLU A 44 12.32 -4.53 21.01
CA GLU A 44 11.80 -5.16 22.24
C GLU A 44 10.28 -5.19 22.27
N GLY A 45 9.70 -6.35 21.96
CA GLY A 45 8.25 -6.54 21.92
C GLY A 45 7.62 -6.56 20.51
N PRO A 46 8.02 -5.72 19.53
CA PRO A 46 7.49 -5.82 18.17
C PRO A 46 8.32 -6.80 17.32
N ALA A 47 7.78 -7.10 16.14
CA ALA A 47 8.44 -7.90 15.12
C ALA A 47 8.21 -7.29 13.74
N LEU A 48 9.23 -7.31 12.88
CA LEU A 48 9.06 -7.02 11.47
C LEU A 48 8.22 -8.13 10.83
N LYS A 49 7.07 -7.76 10.26
CA LYS A 49 6.16 -8.72 9.64
C LYS A 49 5.68 -8.20 8.30
N LEU A 50 5.99 -8.96 7.26
CA LEU A 50 5.30 -8.79 5.99
C LEU A 50 3.86 -9.29 6.15
N HIS A 51 2.92 -8.36 6.18
CA HIS A 51 1.51 -8.69 6.26
C HIS A 51 1.07 -9.37 4.95
N LYS A 52 0.45 -10.54 5.08
CA LYS A 52 -0.22 -11.19 3.96
C LYS A 52 -1.62 -10.58 3.82
N PRO A 53 -2.01 -10.06 2.64
CA PRO A 53 -3.38 -9.68 2.40
C PRO A 53 -4.31 -10.85 2.73
N GLN A 54 -5.36 -10.59 3.51
CA GLN A 54 -6.43 -11.55 3.71
C GLN A 54 -7.52 -11.24 2.70
N ALA A 55 -7.90 -12.23 1.91
CA ALA A 55 -9.07 -12.10 1.05
C ALA A 55 -10.30 -11.86 1.92
N GLN A 56 -11.09 -10.87 1.53
CA GLN A 56 -12.37 -10.51 2.13
C GLN A 56 -13.44 -10.52 1.03
N ASP A 57 -14.63 -10.03 1.34
CA ASP A 57 -15.70 -9.84 0.36
C ASP A 57 -15.26 -8.91 -0.79
N VAL A 58 -15.95 -9.05 -1.93
CA VAL A 58 -15.71 -8.22 -3.11
C VAL A 58 -16.04 -6.77 -2.77
N ALA A 59 -15.03 -5.89 -2.80
CA ALA A 59 -15.19 -4.49 -2.43
C ALA A 59 -15.99 -3.68 -3.47
N LEU A 60 -15.71 -3.87 -4.77
CA LEU A 60 -16.40 -3.20 -5.86
C LEU A 60 -16.36 -4.07 -7.12
N VAL A 61 -17.54 -4.38 -7.67
CA VAL A 61 -17.66 -5.09 -8.94
C VAL A 61 -17.52 -4.09 -10.09
N CYS A 62 -16.69 -4.40 -11.08
CA CYS A 62 -16.47 -3.59 -12.28
C CYS A 62 -16.92 -4.36 -13.53
N ASP A 63 -18.24 -4.41 -13.75
CA ASP A 63 -18.94 -5.20 -14.76
C ASP A 63 -19.81 -4.37 -15.73
N GLU A 64 -19.73 -3.04 -15.65
CA GLU A 64 -20.45 -2.14 -16.56
C GLU A 64 -19.77 -2.09 -17.93
N ALA A 65 -20.56 -1.90 -18.99
CA ALA A 65 -20.06 -1.97 -20.37
C ALA A 65 -18.90 -0.98 -20.67
N TRP A 66 -18.92 0.20 -20.04
CA TRP A 66 -17.86 1.21 -20.21
C TRP A 66 -16.62 0.93 -19.37
N GLU A 67 -16.71 0.08 -18.34
CA GLU A 67 -15.56 -0.32 -17.53
C GLU A 67 -14.63 -1.29 -18.28
N GLY A 68 -15.18 -2.03 -19.25
CA GLY A 68 -14.43 -3.00 -20.05
C GLY A 68 -14.04 -4.25 -19.27
N ASN A 69 -13.03 -4.98 -19.74
CA ASN A 69 -12.57 -6.23 -19.11
C ASN A 69 -11.45 -6.05 -18.09
N THR A 70 -10.99 -4.81 -17.88
CA THR A 70 -9.95 -4.48 -16.91
C THR A 70 -10.31 -3.21 -16.16
N SER A 71 -10.02 -3.21 -14.86
CA SER A 71 -10.17 -2.03 -14.02
C SER A 71 -9.00 -1.91 -13.07
N GLY A 72 -8.61 -0.68 -12.73
CA GLY A 72 -7.42 -0.44 -11.94
C GLY A 72 -7.23 1.00 -11.51
N TYR A 73 -6.09 1.27 -10.88
CA TYR A 73 -5.67 2.61 -10.44
C TYR A 73 -6.71 3.31 -9.57
N PHE A 74 -7.27 2.55 -8.64
CA PHE A 74 -8.23 3.04 -7.67
C PHE A 74 -7.56 4.10 -6.78
N THR A 75 -8.10 5.32 -6.82
CA THR A 75 -7.77 6.41 -5.90
C THR A 75 -8.96 6.62 -4.99
N LEU A 76 -8.77 6.36 -3.69
CA LEU A 76 -9.81 6.48 -2.69
C LEU A 76 -9.44 7.54 -1.65
N PHE A 77 -10.39 8.41 -1.32
CA PHE A 77 -10.24 9.33 -0.19
C PHE A 77 -11.59 9.70 0.41
N GLN A 78 -11.58 10.07 1.68
CA GLN A 78 -12.76 10.58 2.37
C GLN A 78 -12.88 12.10 2.18
N ASN A 79 -14.07 12.58 1.85
CA ASN A 79 -14.39 14.00 1.78
C ASN A 79 -15.69 14.29 2.54
N GLY A 80 -15.56 14.71 3.80
CA GLY A 80 -16.70 14.82 4.72
C GLY A 80 -17.24 13.43 5.05
N ASP A 81 -18.56 13.26 4.94
CA ASP A 81 -19.26 12.00 5.23
C ASP A 81 -19.27 11.01 4.05
N LEU A 82 -18.51 11.30 2.98
CA LEU A 82 -18.51 10.52 1.75
C LEU A 82 -17.10 10.06 1.40
N PHE A 83 -16.94 8.75 1.26
CA PHE A 83 -15.80 8.14 0.61
C PHE A 83 -15.99 8.22 -0.89
N ARG A 84 -14.95 8.66 -1.59
CA ARG A 84 -14.90 8.82 -3.04
C ARG A 84 -13.89 7.86 -3.60
N CYS A 85 -14.27 7.14 -4.65
CA CYS A 85 -13.42 6.21 -5.37
C CYS A 85 -13.41 6.60 -6.84
N TYR A 86 -12.21 6.83 -7.36
CA TYR A 86 -11.96 7.09 -8.78
C TYR A 86 -11.12 5.95 -9.32
N TYR A 87 -11.52 5.38 -10.44
CA TYR A 87 -10.86 4.20 -10.99
C TYR A 87 -10.90 4.20 -12.50
N ARG A 88 -9.94 3.50 -13.09
CA ARG A 88 -9.85 3.33 -14.53
C ARG A 88 -10.71 2.16 -14.96
N GLY A 89 -11.50 2.36 -16.01
CA GLY A 89 -12.02 1.30 -16.87
C GLY A 89 -11.22 1.20 -18.17
N SER A 90 -10.95 -0.01 -18.65
CA SER A 90 -10.39 -0.25 -19.99
C SER A 90 -10.76 -1.62 -20.54
N HIS A 91 -10.80 -1.73 -21.86
CA HIS A 91 -10.97 -3.00 -22.55
C HIS A 91 -9.71 -3.33 -23.34
N HIS A 92 -9.02 -4.41 -22.97
CA HIS A 92 -7.92 -4.98 -23.75
C HIS A 92 -8.48 -5.93 -24.80
N GLY A 93 -8.04 -5.76 -26.05
CA GLY A 93 -8.38 -6.70 -27.11
C GLY A 93 -7.65 -8.04 -26.95
N GLU A 94 -8.17 -9.07 -27.60
CA GLU A 94 -7.48 -10.35 -27.70
C GLU A 94 -6.27 -10.23 -28.63
N GLY A 95 -5.11 -10.80 -28.25
CA GLY A 95 -3.89 -10.78 -29.05
C GLY A 95 -2.78 -9.90 -28.46
N ASP A 96 -2.45 -8.78 -29.12
CA ASP A 96 -1.29 -7.94 -28.79
C ASP A 96 -1.44 -7.12 -27.49
N GLY A 97 -2.53 -7.33 -26.76
CA GLY A 97 -2.80 -6.70 -25.46
C GLY A 97 -3.12 -5.22 -25.54
N LYS A 98 -3.27 -4.64 -26.75
CA LYS A 98 -3.63 -3.24 -26.89
C LYS A 98 -5.08 -3.00 -26.48
N PRO A 99 -5.39 -1.82 -25.89
CA PRO A 99 -6.77 -1.46 -25.61
C PRO A 99 -7.59 -1.40 -26.90
N SER A 100 -8.72 -2.09 -26.95
CA SER A 100 -9.68 -2.02 -28.06
C SER A 100 -10.56 -0.76 -27.97
N GLN A 101 -10.63 -0.14 -26.79
CA GLN A 101 -11.26 1.15 -26.56
C GLN A 101 -10.38 2.05 -25.70
N PRO A 102 -10.43 3.39 -25.87
CA PRO A 102 -9.78 4.31 -24.95
C PRO A 102 -10.23 4.05 -23.51
N GLY A 103 -9.29 4.18 -22.57
CA GLY A 103 -9.63 4.10 -21.16
C GLY A 103 -10.60 5.21 -20.74
N VAL A 104 -11.27 5.00 -19.60
CA VAL A 104 -12.16 5.97 -18.98
C VAL A 104 -11.84 6.08 -17.50
N THR A 105 -12.13 7.23 -16.89
CA THR A 105 -12.15 7.35 -15.43
C THR A 105 -13.59 7.28 -14.94
N CYS A 106 -13.87 6.29 -14.11
CA CYS A 106 -15.15 6.06 -13.45
C CYS A 106 -15.12 6.58 -12.01
N TYR A 107 -16.31 6.78 -11.44
CA TYR A 107 -16.50 7.27 -10.07
C TYR A 107 -17.49 6.41 -9.29
N ALA A 108 -17.14 6.09 -8.06
CA ALA A 108 -18.03 5.46 -7.10
C ALA A 108 -17.96 6.19 -5.75
N GLU A 109 -19.03 6.09 -4.98
CA GLU A 109 -19.13 6.72 -3.66
C GLU A 109 -19.69 5.78 -2.61
N SER A 110 -19.28 5.99 -1.36
CA SER A 110 -19.68 5.19 -0.22
C SER A 110 -19.81 6.05 1.03
N ARG A 111 -20.70 5.67 1.95
CA ARG A 111 -20.86 6.33 3.26
C ARG A 111 -20.10 5.62 4.38
N ASP A 112 -19.77 4.36 4.19
CA ASP A 112 -19.12 3.50 5.18
C ASP A 112 -17.75 2.96 4.72
N GLY A 113 -17.39 3.20 3.46
CA GLY A 113 -16.17 2.69 2.83
C GLY A 113 -16.25 1.21 2.44
N ILE A 114 -17.40 0.55 2.67
CA ILE A 114 -17.61 -0.88 2.45
C ILE A 114 -18.56 -1.09 1.28
N ILE A 115 -19.72 -0.43 1.29
CA ILE A 115 -20.74 -0.54 0.24
C ILE A 115 -20.61 0.66 -0.69
N TRP A 116 -20.38 0.38 -1.98
CA TRP A 116 -20.13 1.39 -3.00
C TRP A 116 -21.30 1.50 -3.97
N VAL A 117 -21.64 2.74 -4.33
CA VAL A 117 -22.64 3.08 -5.33
C VAL A 117 -21.95 3.77 -6.50
N LYS A 118 -22.31 3.40 -7.74
CA LYS A 118 -21.87 4.06 -8.98
C LYS A 118 -22.94 5.08 -9.42
N PRO A 119 -22.83 6.37 -9.03
CA PRO A 119 -23.82 7.36 -9.42
C PRO A 119 -23.72 7.66 -10.92
N LYS A 120 -24.78 8.24 -11.49
CA LYS A 120 -24.83 8.60 -12.92
C LYS A 120 -24.83 10.12 -13.10
N PRO A 121 -23.66 10.79 -13.05
CA PRO A 121 -23.59 12.25 -13.06
C PRO A 121 -23.89 12.88 -14.43
N GLY A 122 -23.98 12.10 -15.50
CA GLY A 122 -24.33 12.61 -16.83
C GLY A 122 -23.24 13.44 -17.53
N ILE A 123 -21.96 13.22 -17.16
CA ILE A 123 -20.83 14.03 -17.63
C ILE A 123 -20.36 13.57 -19.01
N CYS A 124 -20.02 12.29 -19.15
CA CYS A 124 -19.49 11.72 -20.39
C CYS A 124 -20.54 10.87 -21.12
N GLU A 125 -20.52 10.92 -22.45
CA GLU A 125 -21.37 10.07 -23.30
C GLU A 125 -20.63 8.78 -23.64
N PHE A 126 -21.29 7.64 -23.44
CA PHE A 126 -20.84 6.31 -23.83
C PHE A 126 -21.97 5.59 -24.56
N ASN A 127 -21.71 5.11 -25.78
CA ASN A 127 -22.69 4.44 -26.63
C ASN A 127 -24.02 5.22 -26.76
N GLY A 128 -23.94 6.54 -26.97
CA GLY A 128 -25.11 7.41 -27.17
C GLY A 128 -25.91 7.71 -25.89
N SER A 129 -25.39 7.35 -24.71
CA SER A 129 -26.05 7.61 -23.42
C SER A 129 -25.09 8.23 -22.41
N LYS A 130 -25.65 9.07 -21.53
CA LYS A 130 -24.96 9.65 -20.37
C LYS A 130 -25.28 8.93 -19.06
N GLU A 131 -26.03 7.84 -19.13
CA GLU A 131 -26.43 6.99 -18.00
C GLU A 131 -25.27 6.08 -17.54
N ASN A 132 -24.18 6.68 -17.11
CA ASN A 132 -22.96 6.00 -16.67
C ASN A 132 -22.27 6.81 -15.55
N ASN A 133 -21.28 6.20 -14.89
CA ASN A 133 -20.50 6.84 -13.82
C ASN A 133 -19.14 7.40 -14.30
N ILE A 134 -19.01 7.71 -15.58
CA ILE A 134 -17.76 8.20 -16.16
C ILE A 134 -17.64 9.70 -15.90
N ILE A 135 -16.48 10.11 -15.37
CA ILE A 135 -16.18 11.52 -15.04
C ILE A 135 -15.10 12.12 -15.93
N LEU A 136 -14.32 11.30 -16.63
CA LEU A 136 -13.28 11.76 -17.54
C LEU A 136 -13.03 10.75 -18.66
N MET A 137 -12.91 11.27 -19.89
CA MET A 137 -12.50 10.54 -21.09
C MET A 137 -11.39 11.32 -21.80
N GLY A 138 -10.54 10.62 -22.56
CA GLY A 138 -9.49 11.25 -23.38
C GLY A 138 -8.15 11.40 -22.66
N ALA A 139 -7.41 12.48 -22.95
CA ALA A 139 -6.06 12.65 -22.41
C ALA A 139 -6.07 12.70 -20.87
N GLY A 140 -5.20 11.92 -20.23
CA GLY A 140 -5.04 11.89 -18.77
C GLY A 140 -6.04 10.99 -18.01
N CYS A 141 -7.10 10.48 -18.65
CA CYS A 141 -8.08 9.62 -17.98
C CYS A 141 -7.48 8.32 -17.42
N SER A 142 -6.41 7.82 -18.04
CA SER A 142 -5.83 6.52 -17.69
C SER A 142 -5.09 6.53 -16.37
N ASN A 143 -4.67 7.68 -15.82
CA ASN A 143 -3.90 7.79 -14.58
C ASN A 143 -4.45 8.92 -13.69
N PHE A 144 -5.76 9.14 -13.74
CA PHE A 144 -6.40 10.19 -12.96
C PHE A 144 -6.31 9.88 -11.45
N ALA A 145 -5.54 10.69 -10.73
CA ALA A 145 -5.32 10.56 -9.30
C ALA A 145 -5.71 11.89 -8.61
N PRO A 146 -6.99 12.08 -8.26
CA PRO A 146 -7.43 13.30 -7.60
C PRO A 146 -6.89 13.36 -6.18
N PHE A 147 -6.56 14.57 -5.73
CA PHE A 147 -6.28 14.86 -4.34
C PHE A 147 -7.17 16.01 -3.87
N LYS A 148 -7.48 16.01 -2.58
CA LYS A 148 -8.20 17.11 -1.95
C LYS A 148 -7.19 18.17 -1.53
N ASP A 149 -7.24 19.33 -2.16
CA ASP A 149 -6.56 20.51 -1.65
C ASP A 149 -7.41 21.17 -0.57
N ALA A 150 -6.88 21.25 0.65
CA ALA A 150 -7.50 21.95 1.76
C ALA A 150 -6.96 23.38 1.93
N ASN A 151 -5.93 23.76 1.15
CA ASN A 151 -5.36 25.09 1.14
C ASN A 151 -5.85 25.84 -0.11
N PRO A 152 -6.80 26.78 0.02
CA PRO A 152 -7.33 27.50 -1.13
C PRO A 152 -6.40 28.58 -1.69
N ASN A 153 -5.18 28.74 -1.18
CA ASN A 153 -4.23 29.82 -1.53
C ASN A 153 -2.89 29.30 -2.05
#